data_AF-A0A6P0X2D4-F1
#
_entry.id   AF-A0A6P0X2D4-F1
#
_cell.length_a   1.000
_cell.length_b   1.000
_cell.length_c   1.000
_cell.angle_alpha   90.00
_cell.angle_beta   90.00
_cell.angle_gamma   90.00
#
_symmetry.space_group_name_H-M   'P 1'
#
loop_
_entity.id
_entity.type
_entity.pdbx_description
1 polymer ?
#
loop_
_entity_poly.entity_id
_entity_poly.type
_entity_poly.pdbx_seq_one_letter_code
_entity_poly.pdbx_strand_id
1 'polypeptide(L)' 'MQIKAIKRGQTLEILENLDIPDGEVVSIEILDYRISQEQDKFGDSLEDFRSRYRKVSLKI' A
#
# COMPACT_ATOMS: atom_id res chain seq x y z
N MET A 1 13.86 16.89 2.18
CA MET A 1 14.22 15.80 3.12
C MET A 1 13.11 14.77 3.09
N GLN A 2 13.42 13.47 3.13
CA GLN A 2 12.40 12.42 3.20
C GLN A 2 12.46 11.78 4.58
N ILE A 3 11.37 11.93 5.34
CA ILE A 3 11.27 11.49 6.73
C ILE A 3 10.33 10.29 6.78
N LYS A 4 10.69 9.26 7.53
CA LYS A 4 9.80 8.10 7.73
C LYS A 4 8.94 8.28 8.97
N ALA A 5 7.65 8.01 8.82
CA ALA A 5 6.68 8.10 9.90
C ALA A 5 5.69 6.93 9.89
N ILE A 6 5.16 6.58 11.06
CA ILE A 6 4.08 5.60 11.21
C ILE A 6 2.77 6.34 11.49
N LYS A 7 1.75 6.09 10.66
CA LYS A 7 0.40 6.60 10.90
C LYS A 7 -0.32 5.76 11.94
N ARG A 8 -0.63 6.34 13.10
CA ARG A 8 -1.38 5.71 14.21
C ARG A 8 -2.63 6.53 14.52
N GLY A 9 -3.78 6.06 14.03
CA GLY A 9 -5.04 6.80 14.20
C GLY A 9 -5.00 8.16 13.48
N GLN A 10 -5.06 9.24 14.26
CA GLN A 10 -4.94 10.64 13.79
C GLN A 10 -3.54 11.23 14.00
N THR A 11 -2.58 10.42 14.46
CA THR A 11 -1.21 10.86 14.78
C THR A 11 -0.22 10.29 13.76
N LEU A 12 0.83 11.05 13.47
CA LEU A 12 2.02 10.60 12.74
C LEU A 12 3.20 10.53 13.72
N GLU A 13 3.77 9.34 13.87
CA GLU A 13 4.94 9.09 14.72
C GLU A 13 6.20 9.10 13.86
N ILE A 14 7.04 10.12 14.02
CA ILE A 14 8.32 10.22 13.30
C ILE A 14 9.33 9.24 13.93
N LEU A 15 10.04 8.47 13.09
CA LEU A 15 10.97 7.43 13.57
C LEU A 15 12.43 7.91 13.71
N GLU A 16 12.69 9.16 13.39
CA GLU A 16 14.02 9.78 13.33
C GLU A 16 14.01 11.11 14.09
N ASN A 17 15.16 11.52 14.64
CA ASN A 17 15.27 12.81 15.31
C ASN A 17 15.22 13.94 14.28
N LEU A 18 14.29 14.87 14.49
CA LEU A 18 14.18 16.10 13.75
C LEU A 18 14.87 17.20 14.56
N ASP A 19 15.90 17.82 13.98
CA ASP A 19 16.55 19.01 14.54
C ASP A 19 15.69 20.24 14.24
N ILE A 20 14.53 20.31 14.89
CA ILE A 20 13.54 21.38 14.71
C ILE A 20 13.31 22.03 16.09
N PRO A 21 13.31 23.37 16.19
CA PRO A 21 13.08 24.06 17.45
C PRO A 21 11.71 23.73 18.06
N ASP A 22 11.66 23.66 19.39
CA ASP A 22 10.41 23.51 20.12
C ASP A 22 9.43 24.64 19.77
N GLY A 23 8.18 24.27 19.49
CA GLY A 23 7.10 25.21 19.13
C GLY A 23 7.08 25.63 17.66
N GLU A 24 7.99 25.12 16.82
CA GLU A 24 7.96 25.38 15.39
C GLU A 24 6.85 24.58 14.68
N VAL A 25 6.11 25.25 13.79
CA VAL A 25 5.01 24.63 13.02
C VAL A 25 5.57 24.01 11.75
N VAL A 26 5.39 22.70 11.61
CA VAL A 26 5.83 21.95 10.42
C VAL A 26 4.63 21.61 9.55
N SER A 27 4.74 21.88 8.23
CA SER A 27 3.73 21.48 7.24
C SER A 27 4.07 20.11 6.66
N ILE A 28 3.08 19.23 6.58
CA ILE A 28 3.22 17.88 6.01
C ILE A 28 2.44 17.84 4.70
N GLU A 29 3.13 17.56 3.60
CA GLU A 29 2.51 17.33 2.30
C GLU A 29 2.53 15.82 1.99
N ILE A 30 1.34 15.26 1.73
CA ILE A 30 1.21 13.87 1.27
C ILE A 30 1.25 13.89 -0.25
N LEU A 31 2.39 13.50 -0.81
CA LEU A 31 2.52 13.28 -2.24
C LEU A 31 1.87 11.94 -2.58
N ASP A 32 0.67 11.99 -3.16
CA ASP A 32 -0.02 10.81 -3.70
C ASP A 32 0.72 10.33 -4.95
N TYR A 33 1.88 9.70 -4.77
CA TYR A 33 2.39 8.79 -5.77
C TYR A 33 1.44 7.60 -5.74
N ARG A 34 0.44 7.62 -6.63
CA ARG A 34 -0.17 6.38 -7.09
C ARG A 34 0.98 5.52 -7.58
N ILE A 35 1.49 4.67 -6.71
CA ILE A 35 2.16 3.45 -7.11
C ILE A 35 1.07 2.79 -7.92
N SER A 36 1.13 2.99 -9.24
CA SER A 36 0.29 2.25 -10.17
C SER A 36 0.57 0.83 -9.78
N GLN A 37 -0.38 0.21 -9.09
CA GLN A 37 -0.31 -1.20 -8.78
C GLN A 37 -0.15 -1.81 -10.15
N GLU A 38 1.08 -2.24 -10.46
CA GLU A 38 1.36 -2.96 -11.68
C GLU A 38 0.30 -4.04 -11.75
N GLN A 39 -0.45 -3.97 -12.85
CA GLN A 39 -1.63 -4.76 -13.14
C GLN A 39 -1.64 -6.08 -12.40
N ASP A 40 -2.76 -6.30 -11.73
CA ASP A 40 -3.19 -7.46 -10.98
C ASP A 40 -3.07 -8.77 -11.79
N LYS A 41 -1.84 -9.22 -12.10
CA LYS A 41 -1.55 -10.51 -12.75
C LYS A 41 -1.98 -11.69 -11.87
N PHE A 42 -2.25 -11.41 -10.59
CA PHE A 42 -2.78 -12.39 -9.65
C PHE A 42 -4.24 -12.73 -9.97
N GLY A 43 -5.09 -11.73 -10.24
CA GLY A 43 -6.46 -11.93 -10.71
C GLY A 43 -6.53 -12.77 -11.98
N ASP A 44 -5.72 -12.44 -12.99
CA ASP A 44 -5.66 -13.18 -14.26
C ASP A 44 -5.25 -14.65 -14.06
N SER A 45 -4.25 -14.89 -13.19
CA SER A 45 -3.78 -16.25 -12.87
C SER A 45 -4.85 -17.10 -12.15
N LEU A 46 -5.68 -16.46 -11.30
CA LEU A 46 -6.79 -17.13 -10.63
C LEU A 46 -7.94 -17.46 -11.59
N GLU A 47 -8.20 -16.60 -12.57
CA GLU A 47 -9.20 -16.85 -13.60
C GLU A 47 -8.77 -18.01 -14.52
N ASP A 48 -7.50 -18.04 -14.93
CA ASP A 48 -6.93 -19.13 -15.73
C ASP A 48 -6.97 -20.47 -14.97
N PHE A 49 -6.64 -20.45 -13.67
CA PHE A 49 -6.75 -21.62 -12.80
C PHE A 49 -8.19 -22.13 -12.71
N ARG A 50 -9.16 -21.25 -12.44
CA ARG A 50 -10.59 -21.63 -12.37
C ARG A 50 -11.08 -22.22 -13.70
N SER A 51 -10.66 -21.64 -14.83
CA SER A 51 -11.02 -22.12 -16.17
C SER A 51 -10.52 -23.55 -16.43
N ARG A 52 -9.27 -23.86 -16.06
CA ARG A 52 -8.68 -25.19 -16.26
C ARG A 52 -9.37 -26.28 -15.45
N TYR A 53 -9.73 -26.00 -14.20
CA TYR A 53 -10.32 -27.01 -13.31
C TYR A 53 -11.85 -27.13 -13.39
N ARG A 54 -12.54 -26.21 -14.08
CA ARG A 54 -14.00 -26.29 -14.31
C ARG A 54 -14.42 -27.50 -15.16
N LYS A 55 -13.51 -28.13 -15.90
CA LYS A 55 -13.81 -29.30 -16.76
C LYS A 55 -13.74 -30.67 -16.07
N VAL A 56 -13.38 -30.75 -14.79
CA VAL A 56 -13.16 -32.05 -14.11
C VAL A 56 -14.30 -32.45 -13.16
N SER A 57 -15.29 -31.61 -12.94
CA SER A 57 -16.37 -31.88 -11.97
C SER A 57 -17.75 -31.83 -12.60
N LEU A 58 -18.04 -32.75 -13.52
CA LEU A 58 -19.40 -33.26 -13.71
C LEU A 58 -19.37 -34.64 -14.40
N LYS A 59 -19.08 -35.69 -13.61
CA LYS A 59 -19.66 -37.02 -13.83
C LYS A 59 -20.38 -37.37 -12.53
N ILE A 60 -21.65 -37.00 -12.47
CA ILE A 60 -22.65 -37.66 -11.63
C ILE A 60 -23.47 -38.50 -12.60
#